data_AF-A0A919I3A8-F1
#
_entry.id   AF-A0A919I3A8-F1
#
_cell.length_a   1.000
_cell.length_b   1.000
_cell.length_c   1.000
_cell.angle_alpha   90.00
_cell.angle_beta   90.00
_cell.angle_gamma   90.00
#
_symmetry.space_group_name_H-M   'P 1'
#
loop_
_entity.id
_entity.type
_entity.pdbx_description
1 polymer ?
#
loop_
_entity_poly.entity_id
_entity_poly.type
_entity_poly.pdbx_seq_one_letter_code
_entity_poly.pdbx_strand_id
1 'polypeptide(L)'
;MPFTYQLQMGDQIEIITQKQPNPSRDWLNPNLGYVTTSRGRSKIHAWFRKQDRDKNILAGRQILDDELEHLGISLKDAEKHLLPRYNFNELDELLAAIGGGDIRLNQMVNFLQAQFNKPSAAEQDAAALKQLQQKTYTPQNRTKDNGRVVVEGVGNLMHHIARCCQPIPGDEIVGFITQGRGISVHRADCDQLAELQSHAPAHRRCGMGRKLLGGLLAGGQGGGERSQRFTARYHYHPRQ
;
A
#
# COMPACT_ATOMS: atom_id res chain seq x y z
N MET A 1 53.38 -12.30 -21.85
CA MET A 1 51.95 -12.66 -21.99
C MET A 1 51.10 -11.40 -21.81
N PRO A 2 50.00 -11.22 -22.57
CA PRO A 2 49.08 -10.10 -22.36
C PRO A 2 48.32 -10.25 -21.04
N PHE A 3 47.94 -9.13 -20.40
CA PHE A 3 47.21 -9.12 -19.12
C PHE A 3 45.79 -9.74 -19.18
N THR A 4 45.27 -9.98 -20.37
CA THR A 4 43.96 -10.61 -20.61
C THR A 4 44.01 -12.13 -20.67
N TYR A 5 45.21 -12.73 -20.57
CA TYR A 5 45.35 -14.19 -20.56
C TYR A 5 44.66 -14.81 -19.34
N GLN A 6 43.83 -15.83 -19.59
CA GLN A 6 43.18 -16.60 -18.54
C GLN A 6 44.07 -17.75 -18.09
N LEU A 7 44.47 -17.73 -16.82
CA LEU A 7 45.35 -18.74 -16.23
C LEU A 7 44.72 -20.13 -16.26
N GLN A 8 45.53 -21.13 -16.60
CA GLN A 8 45.16 -22.54 -16.59
C GLN A 8 45.82 -23.28 -15.42
N MET A 9 45.27 -24.46 -15.10
CA MET A 9 45.80 -25.29 -14.02
C MET A 9 47.16 -25.87 -14.43
N GLY A 10 48.19 -25.66 -13.62
CA GLY A 10 49.56 -26.11 -13.90
C GLY A 10 50.48 -25.03 -14.49
N ASP A 11 49.96 -23.82 -14.75
CA ASP A 11 50.76 -22.68 -15.21
C ASP A 11 51.74 -22.20 -14.10
N GLN A 12 53.02 -22.06 -14.45
CA GLN A 12 54.00 -21.35 -13.61
C GLN A 12 53.95 -19.86 -13.92
N ILE A 13 53.74 -19.03 -12.88
CA ILE A 13 53.50 -17.59 -13.04
C ILE A 13 54.67 -16.82 -12.46
N GLU A 14 55.23 -15.91 -13.25
CA GLU A 14 56.20 -14.91 -12.81
C GLU A 14 55.59 -13.51 -12.92
N ILE A 15 55.68 -12.72 -11.85
CA ILE A 15 55.10 -11.37 -11.78
C ILE A 15 56.22 -10.34 -11.70
N ILE A 16 56.30 -9.48 -12.70
CA ILE A 16 57.21 -8.32 -12.70
C ILE A 16 56.55 -7.22 -11.87
N THR A 17 57.24 -6.74 -10.82
CA THR A 17 56.72 -5.72 -9.90
C THR A 17 57.50 -4.42 -10.01
N GLN A 18 56.85 -3.30 -9.66
CA GLN A 18 57.47 -1.97 -9.60
C GLN A 18 57.48 -1.46 -8.16
N LYS A 19 58.44 -0.60 -7.81
CA LYS A 19 58.58 -0.03 -6.45
C LYS A 19 57.44 0.91 -6.08
N GLN A 20 56.89 1.63 -7.05
CA GLN A 20 55.79 2.57 -6.85
C GLN A 20 54.48 1.96 -7.38
N PRO A 21 53.43 1.84 -6.56
CA PRO A 21 52.15 1.28 -6.99
C PRO A 21 51.42 2.29 -7.89
N ASN A 22 51.16 1.90 -9.15
CA ASN A 22 50.39 2.71 -10.09
C ASN A 22 49.28 1.87 -10.77
N PRO A 23 48.25 1.44 -10.02
CA PRO A 23 47.12 0.73 -10.60
C PRO A 23 46.28 1.68 -11.46
N SER A 24 45.84 1.20 -12.62
CA SER A 24 44.95 1.97 -13.50
C SER A 24 43.48 1.71 -13.15
N ARG A 25 42.63 2.74 -13.27
CA ARG A 25 41.18 2.60 -13.03
C ARG A 25 40.51 1.62 -14.01
N ASP A 26 41.09 1.45 -15.20
CA ASP A 26 40.61 0.53 -16.24
C ASP A 26 40.56 -0.93 -15.79
N TRP A 27 41.31 -1.32 -14.76
CA TRP A 27 41.25 -2.67 -14.18
C TRP A 27 39.87 -3.02 -13.61
N LEU A 28 39.07 -2.01 -13.25
CA LEU A 28 37.72 -2.18 -12.73
C LEU A 28 36.67 -2.34 -13.85
N ASN A 29 37.00 -2.01 -15.10
CA ASN A 29 36.04 -2.15 -16.20
C ASN A 29 35.84 -3.64 -16.55
N PRO A 30 34.62 -4.19 -16.36
CA PRO A 30 34.37 -5.60 -16.64
C PRO A 30 34.55 -5.95 -18.13
N ASN A 31 34.41 -4.99 -19.03
CA ASN A 31 34.50 -5.22 -20.48
C ASN A 31 35.92 -5.48 -20.97
N LEU A 32 36.94 -5.03 -20.23
CA LEU A 32 38.36 -5.18 -20.60
C LEU A 32 38.95 -6.52 -20.14
N GLY A 33 38.26 -7.26 -19.26
CA GLY A 33 38.65 -8.61 -18.85
C GLY A 33 39.90 -8.71 -17.97
N TYR A 34 40.46 -7.61 -17.46
CA TYR A 34 41.68 -7.64 -16.63
C TYR A 34 41.50 -8.31 -15.27
N VAL A 35 40.37 -8.04 -14.59
CA VAL A 35 40.11 -8.56 -13.24
C VAL A 35 38.75 -9.24 -13.19
N THR A 36 38.77 -10.57 -13.18
CA THR A 36 37.57 -11.42 -13.12
C THR A 36 37.09 -11.66 -11.70
N THR A 37 38.01 -11.79 -10.74
CA THR A 37 37.67 -12.14 -9.36
C THR A 37 37.09 -10.97 -8.58
N SER A 38 35.98 -11.19 -7.88
CA SER A 38 35.36 -10.20 -6.98
C SER A 38 36.35 -9.71 -5.91
N ARG A 39 37.14 -10.62 -5.33
CA ARG A 39 38.16 -10.29 -4.31
C ARG A 39 39.21 -9.31 -4.82
N GLY A 40 39.69 -9.49 -6.06
CA GLY A 40 40.67 -8.59 -6.68
C GLY A 40 40.08 -7.20 -6.91
N ARG A 41 38.87 -7.14 -7.47
CA ARG A 41 38.12 -5.89 -7.70
C ARG A 41 37.93 -5.11 -6.40
N SER A 42 37.51 -5.77 -5.32
CA SER A 42 37.31 -5.14 -4.01
C SER A 42 38.61 -4.55 -3.43
N LYS A 43 39.76 -5.23 -3.61
CA LYS A 43 41.06 -4.69 -3.19
C LYS A 43 41.47 -3.45 -3.99
N ILE A 44 41.24 -3.45 -5.30
CA ILE A 44 41.52 -2.29 -6.16
C ILE A 44 40.64 -1.10 -5.75
N HIS A 45 39.34 -1.33 -5.55
CA HIS A 45 38.44 -0.30 -5.03
C HIS A 45 38.89 0.23 -3.67
N ALA A 46 39.31 -0.64 -2.74
CA ALA A 46 39.82 -0.23 -1.44
C ALA A 46 41.10 0.61 -1.55
N TRP A 47 41.98 0.28 -2.50
CA TRP A 47 43.20 1.06 -2.74
C TRP A 47 42.88 2.47 -3.23
N PHE A 48 42.00 2.63 -4.23
CA PHE A 48 41.59 3.95 -4.71
C PHE A 48 40.86 4.76 -3.64
N ARG A 49 40.01 4.12 -2.82
CA ARG A 49 39.37 4.78 -1.68
C ARG A 49 40.36 5.32 -0.66
N LYS A 50 41.45 4.59 -0.39
CA LYS A 50 42.51 5.06 0.50
C LYS A 50 43.30 6.22 -0.10
N GLN A 51 43.57 6.19 -1.40
CA GLN A 51 44.27 7.28 -2.09
C GLN A 51 43.42 8.56 -2.12
N ASP A 52 42.12 8.44 -2.41
CA ASP A 52 41.20 9.56 -2.48
C ASP A 52 40.59 9.90 -1.09
N ARG A 53 41.19 9.46 0.02
CA ARG A 53 40.63 9.65 1.38
C ARG A 53 40.32 11.10 1.68
N ASP A 54 41.25 12.01 1.40
CA ASP A 54 41.07 13.45 1.69
C ASP A 54 39.91 14.06 0.90
N LYS A 55 39.75 13.64 -0.37
CA LYS A 55 38.62 14.04 -1.21
C LYS A 55 37.30 13.46 -0.70
N ASN A 56 37.33 12.21 -0.24
CA ASN A 56 36.16 11.55 0.33
C ASN A 56 35.73 12.21 1.64
N ILE A 57 36.66 12.70 2.47
CA ILE A 57 36.32 13.47 3.68
C ILE A 57 35.59 14.76 3.30
N LEU A 58 36.12 15.52 2.34
CA LEU A 58 35.50 16.76 1.86
C LEU A 58 34.11 16.51 1.27
N ALA A 59 33.97 15.50 0.40
CA ALA A 59 32.69 15.13 -0.18
C ALA A 59 31.70 14.62 0.87
N GLY A 60 32.15 13.78 1.81
CA GLY A 60 31.33 13.27 2.90
C GLY A 60 30.83 14.38 3.81
N ARG A 61 31.64 15.42 4.04
CA ARG A 61 31.24 16.61 4.80
C ARG A 61 30.14 17.38 4.11
N GLN A 62 30.28 17.64 2.80
CA GLN A 62 29.24 18.32 2.02
C GLN A 62 27.92 17.54 2.04
N ILE A 63 27.98 16.24 1.78
CA ILE A 63 26.77 15.38 1.76
C ILE A 63 26.10 15.34 3.13
N LEU A 64 26.89 15.25 4.21
CA LEU A 64 26.34 15.25 5.56
C LEU A 64 25.74 16.61 5.90
N ASP A 65 26.43 17.72 5.58
CA ASP A 65 25.96 19.08 5.84
C ASP A 65 24.63 19.36 5.11
N ASP A 66 24.52 19.00 3.82
CA ASP A 66 23.29 19.18 3.01
C ASP A 66 22.09 18.44 3.62
N GLU A 67 22.32 17.21 4.08
CA GLU A 67 21.28 16.37 4.66
C GLU A 67 20.88 16.82 6.07
N LEU A 68 21.85 17.31 6.85
CA LEU A 68 21.58 17.91 8.16
C LEU A 68 20.80 19.22 8.05
N GLU A 69 21.10 20.04 7.05
CA GLU A 69 20.32 21.24 6.72
C GLU A 69 18.88 20.87 6.35
N HIS A 70 18.69 19.82 5.54
CA HIS A 70 17.36 19.33 5.19
C HIS A 70 16.54 18.86 6.41
N LEU A 71 17.19 18.26 7.40
CA LEU A 71 16.56 17.77 8.63
C LEU A 71 16.48 18.82 9.75
N GLY A 72 17.16 19.96 9.62
CA GLY A 72 17.27 20.98 10.67
C GLY A 72 18.05 20.51 11.91
N ILE A 73 18.97 19.55 11.76
CA ILE A 73 19.74 18.95 12.88
C ILE A 73 21.14 19.56 12.93
N SER A 74 21.65 19.83 14.13
CA SER A 74 23.02 20.31 14.32
C SER A 74 24.04 19.18 14.11
N LEU A 75 25.15 19.48 13.43
CA LEU A 75 26.25 18.54 13.17
C LEU A 75 26.78 17.87 14.44
N LYS A 76 26.87 18.62 15.55
CA LYS A 76 27.33 18.09 16.84
C LYS A 76 26.42 17.03 17.44
N ASP A 77 25.12 17.09 17.15
CA ASP A 77 24.16 16.13 17.67
C ASP A 77 24.09 14.89 16.77
N ALA A 78 24.21 15.07 15.46
CA ALA A 78 24.34 13.96 14.52
C ALA A 78 25.59 13.10 14.80
N GLU A 79 26.75 13.74 15.03
CA GLU A 79 28.00 13.05 15.35
C GLU A 79 27.87 12.11 16.57
N LYS A 80 27.25 12.58 17.66
CA LYS A 80 27.05 11.80 18.89
C LYS A 80 26.25 10.51 18.66
N HIS A 81 25.31 10.52 17.73
CA HIS A 81 24.48 9.35 17.42
C HIS A 81 25.10 8.45 16.34
N LEU A 82 25.85 9.02 15.41
CA LEU A 82 26.43 8.28 14.28
C LEU A 82 27.70 7.52 14.66
N LEU A 83 28.60 8.11 15.45
CA LEU A 83 29.84 7.46 15.89
C LEU A 83 29.60 6.10 16.60
N PRO A 84 28.74 5.99 17.64
CA PRO A 84 28.48 4.72 18.30
C PRO A 84 27.71 3.72 17.44
N ARG A 85 26.93 4.19 16.46
CA ARG A 85 26.15 3.30 15.57
C ARG A 85 27.04 2.51 14.62
N TYR A 86 28.05 3.18 14.06
CA TYR A 86 28.98 2.59 13.09
C TYR A 86 30.31 2.18 13.71
N ASN A 87 30.48 2.39 15.02
CA ASN A 87 31.65 2.00 15.79
C ASN A 87 32.95 2.71 15.32
N PHE A 88 32.82 3.97 14.90
CA PHE A 88 33.92 4.85 14.55
C PHE A 88 34.38 5.67 15.76
N ASN A 89 35.69 5.94 15.83
CA ASN A 89 36.28 6.74 16.90
C ASN A 89 36.46 8.22 16.50
N GLU A 90 36.64 8.49 15.20
CA GLU A 90 36.89 9.82 14.67
C GLU A 90 35.82 10.22 13.65
N LEU A 91 35.45 11.51 13.66
CA LEU A 91 34.52 12.09 12.68
C LEU A 91 35.05 11.96 11.24
N ASP A 92 36.35 12.17 11.03
CA ASP A 92 36.98 12.08 9.72
C ASP A 92 36.86 10.67 9.10
N GLU A 93 36.86 9.63 9.93
CA GLU A 93 36.64 8.26 9.47
C GLU A 93 35.20 8.03 9.01
N LEU A 94 34.24 8.59 9.75
CA LEU A 94 32.83 8.60 9.36
C LEU A 94 32.63 9.37 8.04
N LEU A 95 33.19 10.58 7.92
CA LEU A 95 33.10 11.39 6.70
C LEU A 95 33.74 10.69 5.49
N ALA A 96 34.91 10.09 5.67
CA ALA A 96 35.56 9.29 4.63
C ALA A 96 34.70 8.09 4.20
N ALA A 97 34.02 7.43 5.14
CA ALA A 97 33.14 6.31 4.86
C ALA A 97 31.85 6.75 4.12
N ILE A 98 31.31 7.93 4.44
CA ILE A 98 30.17 8.53 3.74
C ILE A 98 30.57 8.91 2.30
N GLY A 99 31.66 9.66 2.13
CA GLY A 99 32.14 10.07 0.80
C GLY A 99 32.62 8.90 -0.07
N GLY A 100 33.15 7.84 0.56
CA GLY A 100 33.56 6.61 -0.11
C GLY A 100 32.40 5.67 -0.45
N GLY A 101 31.18 5.93 0.05
CA GLY A 101 29.98 5.12 -0.20
C GLY A 101 29.92 3.80 0.59
N ASP A 102 30.74 3.64 1.64
CA ASP A 102 30.66 2.49 2.55
C ASP A 102 29.36 2.56 3.40
N ILE A 103 28.91 3.78 3.71
CA ILE A 103 27.63 4.04 4.38
C ILE A 103 26.61 4.49 3.35
N ARG A 104 25.44 3.83 3.34
CA ARG A 104 24.32 4.25 2.49
C ARG A 104 23.62 5.45 3.12
N LEU A 105 23.58 6.57 2.39
CA LEU A 105 22.94 7.82 2.81
C LEU A 105 21.52 7.60 3.34
N ASN A 106 20.66 6.91 2.58
CA ASN A 106 19.29 6.63 3.01
C ASN A 106 19.19 5.94 4.38
N GLN A 107 20.11 5.01 4.69
CA GLN A 107 20.07 4.33 6.00
C GLN A 107 20.46 5.27 7.13
N MET A 108 21.46 6.12 6.89
CA MET A 108 21.91 7.15 7.82
C MET A 108 20.78 8.15 8.11
N VAL A 109 20.11 8.64 7.05
CA VAL A 109 19.00 9.60 7.15
C VAL A 109 17.84 9.04 7.94
N ASN A 110 17.39 7.83 7.62
CA ASN A 110 16.30 7.18 8.35
C ASN A 110 16.65 6.98 9.84
N PHE A 111 17.92 6.69 10.15
CA PHE A 111 18.38 6.57 11.53
C PHE A 111 18.36 7.92 12.26
N LEU A 112 18.87 9.00 11.65
CA LEU A 112 18.81 10.34 12.22
C LEU A 112 17.36 10.79 12.42
N GLN A 113 16.51 10.61 11.41
CA GLN A 113 15.08 10.89 11.53
C GLN A 113 14.45 10.12 12.70
N ALA A 114 14.74 8.82 12.87
CA ALA A 114 14.17 8.04 13.98
C ALA A 114 14.64 8.51 15.38
N GLN A 115 15.83 9.11 15.50
CA GLN A 115 16.34 9.62 16.78
C GLN A 115 15.75 11.00 17.13
N PHE A 116 15.66 11.90 16.14
CA PHE A 116 15.25 13.30 16.34
C PHE A 116 13.76 13.52 16.11
N ASN A 117 13.21 12.94 15.05
CA ASN A 117 11.77 12.76 14.87
C ASN A 117 11.38 11.44 15.54
N LYS A 118 11.15 11.49 16.86
CA LYS A 118 10.15 10.62 17.45
C LYS A 118 8.81 11.26 17.11
N PRO A 119 8.12 10.91 16.00
CA PRO A 119 6.69 11.16 15.97
C PRO A 119 6.14 10.55 17.26
N SER A 120 5.37 11.33 18.01
CA SER A 120 4.61 10.79 19.13
C SER A 120 3.94 9.51 18.63
N ALA A 121 3.91 8.44 19.43
CA ALA A 121 3.30 7.16 19.04
C ALA A 121 1.91 7.33 18.38
N ALA A 122 1.21 8.43 18.68
CA ALA A 122 -0.04 8.87 18.05
C ALA A 122 0.03 9.17 16.54
N GLU A 123 1.13 9.74 16.01
CA GLU A 123 1.22 10.11 14.58
C GLU A 123 1.58 8.91 13.69
N GLN A 124 2.37 7.97 14.21
CA GLN A 124 2.64 6.71 13.50
C GLN A 124 1.39 5.85 13.42
N ASP A 125 0.58 5.82 14.49
CA ASP A 125 -0.69 5.09 14.49
C ASP A 125 -1.69 5.72 13.52
N ALA A 126 -1.75 7.05 13.46
CA ALA A 126 -2.58 7.77 12.48
C ALA A 126 -2.15 7.53 11.02
N ALA A 127 -0.84 7.44 10.75
CA ALA A 127 -0.32 7.12 9.42
C ALA A 127 -0.57 5.65 9.02
N ALA A 128 -0.42 4.72 9.96
CA ALA A 128 -0.74 3.31 9.75
C ALA A 128 -2.25 3.10 9.49
N LEU A 129 -3.11 3.78 10.25
CA LEU A 129 -4.57 3.81 10.03
C LEU A 129 -4.94 4.34 8.63
N LYS A 130 -4.27 5.39 8.14
CA LYS A 130 -4.49 5.90 6.78
C LYS A 130 -4.05 4.92 5.69
N GLN A 131 -2.92 4.22 5.86
CA GLN A 131 -2.47 3.20 4.90
C GLN A 131 -3.39 1.97 4.89
N LEU A 132 -3.96 1.58 6.03
CA LEU A 132 -4.96 0.51 6.11
C LEU A 132 -6.29 0.89 5.44
N GLN A 133 -6.73 2.14 5.58
CA GLN A 133 -7.91 2.66 4.87
C GLN A 133 -7.72 2.65 3.35
N GLN A 134 -6.53 2.97 2.84
CA GLN A 134 -6.23 2.91 1.40
C GLN A 134 -6.18 1.47 0.86
N LYS A 135 -5.66 0.50 1.62
CA LYS A 135 -5.66 -0.92 1.22
C LYS A 135 -7.04 -1.60 1.26
N THR A 136 -7.99 -1.03 2.01
CA THR A 136 -9.37 -1.54 2.10
C THR A 136 -10.25 -1.04 0.93
N TYR A 137 -9.73 -0.15 0.08
CA TYR A 137 -10.33 0.21 -1.21
C TYR A 137 -10.04 -0.80 -2.34
N THR A 138 -9.74 -2.05 -2.01
CA THR A 138 -10.06 -3.11 -2.97
C THR A 138 -11.58 -3.24 -2.93
N PRO A 139 -12.31 -2.95 -4.04
CA PRO A 139 -13.70 -3.37 -4.10
C PRO A 139 -13.64 -4.89 -3.96
N GLN A 140 -13.93 -5.39 -2.77
CA GLN A 140 -14.21 -6.81 -2.62
C GLN A 140 -15.31 -7.06 -3.63
N ASN A 141 -14.98 -7.78 -4.69
CA ASN A 141 -15.92 -8.52 -5.50
C ASN A 141 -16.60 -9.47 -4.52
N ARG A 142 -17.54 -8.94 -3.74
CA ARG A 142 -18.55 -9.72 -3.07
C ARG A 142 -19.25 -10.39 -4.22
N THR A 143 -18.92 -11.66 -4.39
CA THR A 143 -19.56 -12.58 -5.31
C THR A 143 -21.03 -12.26 -5.31
N LYS A 144 -21.57 -12.16 -6.53
CA LYS A 144 -22.94 -11.75 -6.86
C LYS A 144 -24.02 -12.70 -6.32
N ASP A 145 -23.68 -13.50 -5.33
CA ASP A 145 -24.46 -14.61 -4.84
C ASP A 145 -24.46 -14.62 -3.30
N ASN A 146 -25.67 -14.61 -2.77
CA ASN A 146 -26.06 -15.00 -1.42
C ASN A 146 -25.88 -13.99 -0.30
N GLY A 147 -26.79 -13.01 -0.32
CA GLY A 147 -27.56 -12.69 0.86
C GLY A 147 -27.44 -11.24 1.32
N ARG A 148 -28.59 -10.55 1.38
CA ARG A 148 -29.09 -10.12 2.69
C ARG A 148 -30.48 -9.50 2.73
N VAL A 149 -31.17 -9.30 1.61
CA VAL A 149 -32.54 -8.76 1.65
C VAL A 149 -33.41 -9.50 0.64
N VAL A 150 -34.33 -10.32 1.14
CA VAL A 150 -35.37 -10.95 0.30
C VAL A 150 -36.64 -10.13 0.46
N VAL A 151 -37.18 -9.68 -0.67
CA VAL A 151 -38.44 -8.95 -0.77
C VAL A 151 -39.55 -10.01 -0.92
N GLU A 152 -40.56 -9.97 -0.06
CA GLU A 152 -41.59 -11.01 -0.01
C GLU A 152 -42.17 -11.34 -1.40
N GLY A 153 -41.96 -12.59 -1.84
CA GLY A 153 -42.51 -13.15 -3.07
C GLY A 153 -41.60 -13.12 -4.31
N VAL A 154 -40.48 -12.38 -4.32
CA VAL A 154 -39.58 -12.30 -5.48
C VAL A 154 -38.11 -12.29 -5.04
N GLY A 155 -37.37 -13.35 -5.40
CA GLY A 155 -35.92 -13.41 -5.23
C GLY A 155 -35.16 -12.59 -6.29
N ASN A 156 -33.95 -12.14 -5.95
CA ASN A 156 -32.99 -11.51 -6.88
C ASN A 156 -33.39 -10.16 -7.52
N LEU A 157 -34.15 -9.32 -6.80
CA LEU A 157 -34.35 -7.93 -7.20
C LEU A 157 -33.08 -7.08 -6.95
N MET A 158 -32.81 -6.14 -7.84
CA MET A 158 -31.75 -5.14 -7.63
C MET A 158 -32.11 -4.29 -6.41
N HIS A 159 -31.29 -4.38 -5.36
CA HIS A 159 -31.49 -3.65 -4.12
C HIS A 159 -30.16 -3.08 -3.61
N HIS A 160 -30.24 -1.99 -2.85
CA HIS A 160 -29.10 -1.36 -2.19
C HIS A 160 -29.49 -0.85 -0.80
N ILE A 161 -28.53 -0.81 0.12
CA ILE A 161 -28.74 -0.29 1.47
C ILE A 161 -28.69 1.24 1.43
N ALA A 162 -29.68 1.90 2.03
CA ALA A 162 -29.73 3.36 2.08
C ALA A 162 -28.60 3.92 2.97
N ARG A 163 -27.95 5.00 2.51
CA ARG A 163 -26.86 5.66 3.26
C ARG A 163 -27.34 6.43 4.49
N CYS A 164 -28.64 6.73 4.58
CA CYS A 164 -29.21 7.51 5.67
C CYS A 164 -29.34 6.74 6.99
N CYS A 165 -29.69 5.45 6.95
CA CYS A 165 -29.96 4.65 8.16
C CYS A 165 -29.18 3.34 8.24
N GLN A 166 -28.45 2.95 7.18
CA GLN A 166 -27.54 1.80 7.12
C GLN A 166 -27.99 0.59 7.98
N PRO A 167 -29.16 -0.01 7.69
CA PRO A 167 -29.74 -1.07 8.51
C PRO A 167 -28.80 -2.27 8.67
N ILE A 168 -28.73 -2.77 9.90
CA ILE A 168 -27.89 -3.89 10.31
C ILE A 168 -28.80 -5.14 10.45
N PRO A 169 -28.29 -6.36 10.20
CA PRO A 169 -29.07 -7.58 10.43
C PRO A 169 -29.58 -7.65 11.88
N GLY A 170 -30.91 -7.71 12.04
CA GLY A 170 -31.59 -7.61 13.33
C GLY A 170 -32.59 -6.45 13.36
N ASP A 171 -32.37 -5.43 12.54
CA ASP A 171 -33.29 -4.30 12.39
C ASP A 171 -34.48 -4.67 11.50
N GLU A 172 -35.65 -4.13 11.81
CA GLU A 172 -36.81 -4.17 10.91
C GLU A 172 -36.56 -3.28 9.70
N ILE A 173 -36.66 -3.85 8.50
CA ILE A 173 -36.34 -3.18 7.24
C ILE A 173 -37.54 -3.07 6.31
N VAL A 174 -37.59 -1.96 5.58
CA VAL A 174 -38.63 -1.64 4.58
C VAL A 174 -37.96 -1.26 3.27
N GLY A 175 -38.44 -1.82 2.16
CA GLY A 175 -37.98 -1.47 0.82
C GLY A 175 -38.79 -0.33 0.21
N PHE A 176 -38.12 0.66 -0.36
CA PHE A 176 -38.73 1.73 -1.15
C PHE A 176 -38.27 1.65 -2.61
N ILE A 177 -39.20 1.73 -3.57
CA ILE A 177 -38.88 1.60 -5.01
C ILE A 177 -38.38 2.94 -5.55
N THR A 178 -37.12 2.97 -6.01
CA THR A 178 -36.52 4.16 -6.62
C THR A 178 -36.54 4.09 -8.14
N GLN A 179 -36.63 5.24 -8.81
CA GLN A 179 -36.54 5.29 -10.27
C GLN A 179 -35.10 4.99 -10.72
N GLY A 180 -34.89 3.82 -11.32
CA GLY A 180 -33.64 3.45 -12.00
C GLY A 180 -32.53 2.83 -11.14
N ARG A 181 -32.64 2.81 -9.80
CA ARG A 181 -31.63 2.19 -8.89
C ARG A 181 -32.16 0.97 -8.12
N GLY A 182 -33.33 0.48 -8.51
CA GLY A 182 -34.00 -0.65 -7.86
C GLY A 182 -34.59 -0.26 -6.50
N ILE A 183 -34.54 -1.19 -5.55
CA ILE A 183 -35.13 -1.01 -4.21
C ILE A 183 -34.08 -0.43 -3.25
N SER A 184 -34.40 0.68 -2.60
CA SER A 184 -33.62 1.22 -1.48
C SER A 184 -34.13 0.63 -0.17
N VAL A 185 -33.24 0.02 0.61
CA VAL A 185 -33.57 -0.64 1.87
C VAL A 185 -33.33 0.33 3.02
N HIS A 186 -34.39 0.68 3.72
CA HIS A 186 -34.40 1.56 4.89
C HIS A 186 -34.74 0.78 6.16
N ARG A 187 -34.41 1.35 7.32
CA ARG A 187 -34.95 0.91 8.61
C ARG A 187 -36.41 1.37 8.73
N ALA A 188 -37.25 0.58 9.41
CA ALA A 188 -38.68 0.85 9.50
C ALA A 188 -39.02 2.21 10.14
N ASP A 189 -38.15 2.72 11.00
CA ASP A 189 -38.23 3.98 11.78
C ASP A 189 -37.43 5.15 11.15
N CYS A 190 -37.05 5.08 9.87
CA CYS A 190 -36.22 6.11 9.25
C CYS A 190 -37.02 7.38 8.86
N ASP A 191 -36.58 8.56 9.30
CA ASP A 191 -37.21 9.86 8.95
C ASP A 191 -37.23 10.13 7.44
N GLN A 192 -36.13 9.81 6.76
CA GLN A 192 -36.01 9.96 5.31
C GLN A 192 -36.97 9.02 4.55
N LEU A 193 -37.29 7.86 5.12
CA LEU A 193 -38.31 6.97 4.57
C LEU A 193 -39.70 7.59 4.72
N ALA A 194 -39.99 8.21 5.87
CA ALA A 194 -41.27 8.89 6.12
C ALA A 194 -41.47 10.07 5.16
N GLU A 195 -40.42 10.83 4.88
CA GLU A 195 -40.41 11.90 3.89
C GLU A 195 -40.64 11.37 2.46
N LEU A 196 -39.95 10.29 2.07
CA LEU A 196 -40.19 9.66 0.77
C LEU A 196 -41.62 9.10 0.61
N GLN A 197 -42.23 8.63 1.70
CA GLN A 197 -43.62 8.18 1.72
C GLN A 197 -44.62 9.34 1.62
N SER A 198 -44.32 10.50 2.21
CA SER A 198 -45.20 11.67 2.15
C SER A 198 -45.20 12.34 0.77
N HIS A 199 -44.05 12.33 0.08
CA HIS A 199 -43.88 12.97 -1.22
C HIS A 199 -44.37 12.12 -2.43
N ALA A 200 -44.71 10.84 -2.25
CA ALA A 200 -45.06 9.95 -3.37
C ALA A 200 -46.25 9.01 -3.10
N PRO A 201 -47.52 9.46 -3.24
CA PRO A 201 -48.66 8.58 -3.39
C PRO A 201 -48.90 8.29 -4.88
N ALA A 202 -48.57 7.07 -5.31
CA ALA A 202 -48.88 6.46 -6.62
C ALA A 202 -48.14 6.95 -7.88
N HIS A 203 -47.34 6.05 -8.48
CA HIS A 203 -47.35 5.90 -9.94
C HIS A 203 -47.00 4.48 -10.40
N ARG A 204 -47.87 3.96 -11.29
CA ARG A 204 -47.75 2.76 -12.15
C ARG A 204 -48.06 1.39 -11.56
N ARG A 205 -49.37 1.14 -11.47
CA ARG A 205 -49.99 -0.13 -11.89
C ARG A 205 -49.64 -0.38 -13.37
N CYS A 206 -49.04 -1.52 -13.70
CA CYS A 206 -48.91 -1.99 -15.09
C CYS A 206 -49.66 -3.32 -15.19
N GLY A 207 -50.64 -3.38 -16.10
CA GLY A 207 -51.62 -4.46 -16.18
C GLY A 207 -51.05 -5.76 -16.75
N MET A 208 -51.64 -6.87 -16.31
CA MET A 208 -51.68 -8.14 -17.04
C MET A 208 -53.17 -8.47 -17.22
N GLY A 209 -53.69 -8.74 -18.42
CA GLY A 209 -53.06 -9.58 -19.44
C GLY A 209 -53.35 -11.05 -19.11
N ARG A 210 -54.59 -11.45 -19.39
CA ARG A 210 -55.16 -12.81 -19.54
C ARG A 210 -54.51 -14.01 -18.82
N LYS A 211 -55.34 -14.59 -17.95
CA LYS A 211 -55.44 -16.01 -17.55
C LYS A 211 -54.82 -17.00 -18.54
N LEU A 212 -53.95 -17.87 -18.04
CA LEU A 212 -53.96 -19.29 -18.40
C LEU A 212 -54.71 -20.06 -17.30
N LEU A 213 -55.60 -20.93 -17.76
CA LEU A 213 -56.53 -21.74 -16.98
C LEU A 213 -55.80 -22.82 -16.16
N GLY A 214 -56.24 -22.95 -14.91
CA GLY A 214 -56.54 -24.23 -14.26
C GLY A 214 -57.78 -23.99 -13.39
N GLY A 215 -58.86 -24.77 -13.59
CA GLY A 215 -60.15 -24.61 -12.89
C GLY A 215 -60.02 -24.65 -11.37
N LEU A 216 -60.97 -24.20 -10.55
CA LEU A 216 -62.42 -24.40 -10.63
C LEU A 216 -63.06 -23.57 -9.48
N LEU A 217 -64.11 -22.78 -9.78
CA LEU A 217 -65.24 -22.29 -8.91
C LEU A 217 -64.90 -21.61 -7.56
N ALA A 218 -65.53 -20.54 -7.07
CA ALA A 218 -66.57 -19.58 -7.46
C ALA A 218 -66.46 -18.44 -6.42
N GLY A 219 -66.43 -17.16 -6.80
CA GLY A 219 -67.57 -16.26 -6.64
C GLY A 219 -67.32 -15.17 -5.58
N GLY A 220 -67.73 -13.93 -5.86
CA GLY A 220 -67.90 -12.87 -4.85
C GLY A 220 -66.95 -11.68 -4.93
N GLN A 221 -67.50 -10.52 -5.30
CA GLN A 221 -66.86 -9.23 -5.58
C GLN A 221 -66.42 -8.45 -4.34
N GLY A 222 -65.43 -7.57 -4.48
CA GLY A 222 -65.14 -6.51 -3.51
C GLY A 222 -63.79 -5.84 -3.75
N GLY A 223 -63.79 -4.71 -4.46
CA GLY A 223 -62.61 -3.95 -4.86
C GLY A 223 -61.81 -3.32 -3.70
N GLY A 224 -60.51 -3.16 -3.94
CA GLY A 224 -59.60 -2.45 -3.06
C GLY A 224 -58.14 -2.71 -3.46
N GLU A 225 -57.66 -1.97 -4.46
CA GLU A 225 -56.24 -1.98 -4.82
C GLU A 225 -55.40 -1.38 -3.70
N ARG A 226 -54.64 -2.23 -3.00
CA ARG A 226 -53.72 -1.79 -1.94
C ARG A 226 -52.33 -1.51 -2.49
N SER A 227 -51.82 -0.35 -2.09
CA SER A 227 -50.44 0.12 -2.22
C SER A 227 -49.45 -0.92 -1.68
N GLN A 228 -48.44 -1.30 -2.48
CA GLN A 228 -47.49 -2.34 -2.11
C GLN A 228 -46.34 -1.74 -1.27
N ARG A 229 -46.50 -1.78 0.05
CA ARG A 229 -45.37 -1.92 0.99
C ARG A 229 -44.82 -3.33 0.85
N PHE A 230 -43.50 -3.47 0.77
CA PHE A 230 -42.86 -4.78 0.91
C PHE A 230 -42.10 -4.83 2.22
N THR A 231 -42.47 -5.78 3.07
CA THR A 231 -41.64 -6.25 4.17
C THR A 231 -40.48 -7.00 3.57
N ALA A 232 -39.27 -6.61 3.95
CA ALA A 232 -38.06 -7.33 3.56
C ALA A 232 -37.48 -8.00 4.82
N ARG A 233 -36.94 -9.20 4.66
CA ARG A 233 -36.31 -9.91 5.79
C ARG A 233 -34.88 -10.28 5.45
N TYR A 234 -34.04 -10.21 6.48
CA TYR A 234 -32.71 -10.80 6.43
C TYR A 234 -32.84 -12.32 6.46
N HIS A 235 -32.32 -13.00 5.45
CA HIS A 235 -32.18 -14.46 5.47
C HIS A 235 -30.81 -14.81 6.02
N TYR A 236 -30.76 -15.56 7.13
CA TYR A 236 -29.53 -16.08 7.71
C TYR A 236 -29.28 -17.48 7.13
N HIS A 237 -28.19 -17.65 6.37
CA HIS A 237 -27.69 -18.99 6.06
C HIS A 237 -26.64 -19.35 7.12
N PRO A 238 -26.83 -20.40 7.93
CA PRO A 238 -25.75 -20.91 8.75
C PRO A 238 -24.66 -21.43 7.81
N ARG A 239 -23.44 -20.91 7.94
CA ARG A 239 -22.28 -21.44 7.23
C ARG A 239 -22.04 -22.88 7.71
N GLN A 240 -22.00 -23.82 6.77
CA GLN A 240 -21.37 -25.12 6.98
C GLN A 240 -19.84 -24.96 6.96
#